data_AF-A0A5V9PD03-F1
#
_entry.id   AF-A0A5V9PD03-F1
#
_cell.length_a   1.000
_cell.length_b   1.000
_cell.length_c   1.000
_cell.angle_alpha   90.00
_cell.angle_beta   90.00
_cell.angle_gamma   90.00
#
_symmetry.space_group_name_H-M   'P 1'
#
loop_
_entity.id
_entity.type
_entity.pdbx_description
1 polymer ?
#
loop_
_entity_poly.entity_id
_entity_poly.type
_entity_poly.pdbx_seq_one_letter_code
_entity_poly.pdbx_strand_id
1 'polypeptide(L)'
;ISGYLISTADGKPISVFGWFEIPATLTDAGAQADIAGTLHLWFAWSLVIISLSHGVMALKHHFIDKDDTLKRMTGMSSSDYGAQK
;
A
#
# COMPACT_ATOMS: atom_id res chain seq x y z
N ILE A 1 -0.68 1.08 10.70
CA ILE A 1 -0.71 0.77 12.15
C ILE A 1 0.70 0.75 12.74
N SER A 2 1.64 -0.07 12.25
CA SER A 2 3.04 -0.05 12.73
C SER A 2 3.71 1.34 12.62
N GLY A 3 3.47 2.09 11.54
CA GLY A 3 4.01 3.46 11.38
C GLY A 3 3.47 4.47 12.41
N TYR A 4 2.24 4.29 12.88
CA TYR A 4 1.66 5.11 13.95
C TYR A 4 2.33 4.81 15.30
N LEU A 5 2.63 3.54 15.56
CA LEU A 5 3.32 3.11 16.78
C LEU A 5 4.77 3.61 16.83
N ILE A 6 5.46 3.68 15.68
CA ILE A 6 6.80 4.29 15.59
C ILE A 6 6.74 5.79 15.89
N SER A 7 5.76 6.49 15.31
CA SER A 7 5.68 7.96 15.42
C SER A 7 5.16 8.45 16.78
N THR A 8 4.51 7.59 17.56
CA THR A 8 4.08 7.89 18.95
C THR A 8 5.01 7.28 20.02
N ALA A 9 6.05 6.53 19.63
CA ALA A 9 6.94 5.81 20.55
C ALA A 9 7.70 6.72 21.52
N ASP A 10 8.05 7.93 21.10
CA ASP A 10 8.72 8.95 21.93
C ASP A 10 7.75 9.66 22.89
N GLY A 11 6.50 9.20 23.00
CA GLY A 11 5.47 9.87 23.80
C GLY A 11 4.98 11.19 23.18
N LYS A 12 5.35 11.47 21.93
CA LYS A 12 4.95 12.70 21.23
C LYS A 12 3.63 12.50 20.49
N PRO A 13 2.68 13.44 20.63
CA PRO A 13 1.45 13.41 19.85
C PRO A 13 1.74 13.58 18.35
N ILE A 14 0.92 12.94 17.50
CA ILE A 14 0.99 13.09 16.05
C ILE A 14 -0.15 13.99 15.58
N SER A 15 0.19 15.01 14.81
CA SER A 15 -0.81 15.87 14.16
C SER A 15 -1.35 15.21 12.89
N VAL A 16 -2.68 15.07 12.80
CA VAL A 16 -3.35 14.58 11.59
C VAL A 16 -3.67 15.77 10.71
N PHE A 17 -2.82 16.02 9.72
CA PHE A 17 -2.97 17.11 8.75
C PHE A 17 -3.16 18.51 9.37
N GLY A 18 -2.77 18.72 10.64
CA GLY A 18 -2.95 19.98 11.37
C GLY A 18 -4.34 20.19 11.98
N TRP A 19 -5.27 19.25 11.86
CA TRP A 19 -6.66 19.42 12.34
C TRP A 19 -6.86 19.05 13.80
N PHE A 20 -6.18 18.00 14.25
CA PHE A 20 -6.17 17.58 15.65
C PHE A 20 -4.97 16.67 15.91
N GLU A 21 -4.61 16.56 17.19
CA GLU A 21 -3.51 15.72 17.64
C GLU A 21 -4.05 14.40 18.19
N ILE A 22 -3.43 13.29 17.79
CA ILE A 22 -3.68 11.99 18.39
C ILE A 22 -2.64 11.80 19.51
N PRO A 23 -3.07 11.67 20.78
CA PRO A 23 -2.15 11.51 21.90
C PRO A 23 -1.38 10.20 21.80
N ALA A 24 -0.10 10.24 22.17
CA ALA A 24 0.70 9.04 22.33
C ALA A 24 0.19 8.26 23.56
N THR A 25 -0.72 7.32 23.32
CA THR A 25 -1.30 6.46 24.36
C THR A 25 -0.31 5.44 24.93
N LEU A 26 0.88 5.33 24.32
CA LEU A 26 1.90 4.35 24.62
C LEU A 26 3.23 5.08 24.86
N THR A 27 3.44 5.55 26.09
CA THR A 27 4.69 6.16 26.56
C THR A 27 5.69 5.11 27.06
N ASP A 28 6.98 5.33 26.82
CA ASP A 28 8.13 4.59 27.39
C ASP A 28 8.34 3.14 26.89
N ALA A 29 7.93 2.87 25.65
CA ALA A 29 7.99 1.54 25.06
C ALA A 29 9.10 1.41 23.99
N GLY A 30 10.36 1.72 24.34
CA GLY A 30 11.49 1.62 23.39
C GLY A 30 11.58 0.27 22.67
N ALA A 31 11.36 -0.85 23.39
CA ALA A 31 11.29 -2.18 22.79
C ALA A 31 10.10 -2.35 21.80
N GLN A 32 8.99 -1.66 22.03
CA GLN A 32 7.84 -1.67 21.11
C GLN A 32 8.14 -0.85 19.86
N ALA A 33 8.89 0.25 19.97
CA ALA A 33 9.35 1.05 18.83
C ALA A 33 10.23 0.22 17.90
N ASP A 34 11.18 -0.54 18.46
CA ASP A 34 12.09 -1.41 17.71
C ASP A 34 11.34 -2.54 16.98
N ILE A 35 10.38 -3.18 17.66
CA ILE A 35 9.53 -4.22 17.06
C ILE A 35 8.64 -3.61 15.97
N ALA A 36 8.00 -2.47 16.23
CA ALA A 36 7.14 -1.79 15.26
C ALA A 36 7.94 -1.32 14.03
N GLY A 37 9.16 -0.82 14.23
CA GLY A 37 10.11 -0.46 13.19
C GLY A 37 10.48 -1.64 12.31
N THR A 38 10.88 -2.75 12.92
CA THR A 38 11.23 -3.98 12.20
C THR A 38 10.06 -4.51 11.38
N LEU A 39 8.88 -4.59 11.99
CA LEU A 39 7.66 -5.02 11.28
C LEU A 39 7.32 -4.05 10.15
N HIS A 40 7.41 -2.73 10.38
CA HIS A 40 7.12 -1.74 9.35
C HIS A 40 8.05 -1.86 8.14
N LEU A 41 9.34 -2.10 8.38
CA LEU A 41 10.32 -2.31 7.31
C LEU A 41 9.98 -3.56 6.47
N TRP A 42 9.69 -4.68 7.12
CA TRP A 42 9.32 -5.92 6.43
C TRP A 42 7.99 -5.79 5.68
N PHE A 43 6.99 -5.13 6.27
CA PHE A 43 5.72 -4.86 5.58
C PHE A 43 5.90 -3.94 4.39
N ALA A 44 6.73 -2.91 4.50
CA ALA A 44 7.04 -2.00 3.39
C ALA A 44 7.67 -2.78 2.21
N TRP A 45 8.70 -3.58 2.48
CA TRP A 45 9.34 -4.40 1.45
C TRP A 45 8.41 -5.46 0.86
N SER A 46 7.57 -6.11 1.69
CA SER A 46 6.59 -7.08 1.19
C SER A 46 5.59 -6.44 0.23
N LEU A 47 5.08 -5.24 0.57
CA LEU A 47 4.19 -4.49 -0.31
C LEU A 47 4.87 -4.07 -1.62
N VAL A 48 6.14 -3.64 -1.56
CA VAL A 48 6.92 -3.33 -2.76
C VAL A 48 7.05 -4.55 -3.66
N ILE A 49 7.43 -5.70 -3.10
CA ILE A 49 7.58 -6.95 -3.86
C ILE A 49 6.25 -7.39 -4.48
N ILE A 50 5.15 -7.33 -3.73
CA ILE A 50 3.81 -7.68 -4.24
C ILE A 50 3.40 -6.71 -5.35
N SER A 51 3.60 -5.41 -5.17
CA SER A 51 3.26 -4.40 -6.16
C SER A 51 4.06 -4.57 -7.45
N LEU A 52 5.37 -4.83 -7.34
CA LEU A 52 6.22 -5.12 -8.50
C LEU A 52 5.78 -6.42 -9.18
N SER A 53 5.52 -7.47 -8.41
CA SER A 53 5.08 -8.76 -8.95
C SER A 53 3.74 -8.64 -9.68
N HIS A 54 2.80 -7.87 -9.11
CA HIS A 54 1.52 -7.56 -9.74
C HIS A 54 1.70 -6.83 -11.07
N GLY A 55 2.54 -5.79 -11.09
CA GLY A 55 2.86 -5.06 -12.32
C GLY A 55 3.53 -5.95 -13.38
N VAL A 56 4.52 -6.75 -12.99
CA VAL A 56 5.21 -7.69 -13.89
C VAL A 56 4.24 -8.74 -14.44
N MET A 57 3.33 -9.29 -13.63
CA MET A 57 2.30 -10.21 -14.12
C MET A 57 1.37 -9.54 -15.12
N ALA A 58 0.91 -8.32 -14.85
CA ALA A 58 0.06 -7.58 -15.79
C ALA A 58 0.78 -7.34 -17.13
N LEU A 59 2.07 -6.98 -17.10
CA LEU A 59 2.89 -6.82 -18.31
C LEU A 59 3.13 -8.16 -19.02
N LYS A 60 3.44 -9.23 -18.28
CA LYS A 60 3.62 -10.57 -18.84
C LYS A 60 2.35 -11.02 -19.57
N HIS A 61 1.19 -10.89 -18.94
CA HIS A 61 -0.10 -11.24 -19.54
C HIS A 61 -0.37 -10.43 -20.80
N HIS A 62 -0.01 -9.14 -20.80
CA HIS A 62 -0.22 -8.28 -21.97
C HIS A 62 0.71 -8.63 -23.15
N PHE A 63 2.01 -8.86 -22.89
CA PHE A 63 3.00 -9.07 -23.96
C PHE A 63 3.14 -10.53 -24.41
N ILE A 64 3.10 -11.48 -23.48
CA ILE A 64 3.30 -12.91 -23.77
C ILE A 64 1.96 -13.59 -24.04
N ASP A 65 1.03 -13.44 -23.09
CA ASP A 65 -0.26 -14.14 -23.16
C ASP A 65 -1.26 -13.41 -24.09
N LYS A 66 -0.90 -12.20 -24.56
CA LYS A 66 -1.71 -11.31 -25.43
C LYS A 66 -3.13 -11.08 -24.90
N ASP A 67 -3.25 -11.01 -23.58
CA ASP A 67 -4.52 -10.82 -22.91
C ASP A 67 -4.85 -9.32 -22.73
N ASP A 68 -6.15 -9.01 -22.71
CA ASP A 68 -6.69 -7.66 -22.58
C ASP A 68 -6.80 -7.21 -21.11
N THR A 69 -6.28 -7.99 -20.15
CA THR A 69 -6.28 -7.67 -18.71
C THR A 69 -5.78 -6.26 -18.41
N LEU A 70 -4.68 -5.81 -19.04
CA LEU A 70 -4.16 -4.45 -18.83
C LEU A 70 -5.11 -3.37 -19.40
N LYS A 71 -5.71 -3.61 -20.58
CA LYS A 71 -6.67 -2.68 -21.20
C LYS A 71 -7.96 -2.54 -20.39
N ARG A 72 -8.36 -3.60 -19.69
CA ARG A 72 -9.53 -3.59 -18.78
C ARG A 72 -9.26 -2.75 -17.53
N MET A 73 -8.02 -2.76 -17.01
CA MET A 73 -7.64 -1.94 -15.86
C MET A 73 -7.44 -0.46 -16.23
N THR A 74 -7.00 -0.15 -17.45
CA THR A 74 -6.81 1.24 -17.91
C THR A 74 -8.07 1.89 -18.50
N GLY A 75 -9.21 1.20 -18.49
CA GLY A 75 -10.47 1.72 -19.02
C GLY A 75 -10.54 1.77 -20.56
N MET A 76 -9.61 1.10 -21.24
CA MET A 76 -9.53 1.02 -22.72
C MET A 76 -10.26 -0.21 -23.29
N SER A 77 -11.04 -0.92 -22.48
CA SER A 77 -11.86 -2.04 -22.97
C SER A 77 -12.91 -1.50 -23.94
N SER A 78 -12.76 -1.83 -25.22
CA SER A 78 -13.66 -1.44 -26.29
C SER A 78 -15.11 -1.75 -25.91
N SER A 79 -15.93 -0.71 -25.85
CA SER A 79 -17.39 -0.84 -25.80
C SER A 79 -17.85 -1.29 -27.18
N ASP A 80 -17.77 -2.59 -27.46
CA ASP A 80 -18.31 -3.19 -28.69
C ASP A 80 -19.36 -4.27 -28.37
N TYR A 81 -20.01 -4.14 -27.21
CA TYR A 81 -21.10 -5.01 -26.76
C TYR A 81 -22.51 -4.43 -27.04
N GLY A 82 -22.62 -3.38 -27.87
CA GLY A 82 -23.83 -2.57 -28.00
C GLY A 82 -24.36 -2.29 -29.40
N ALA A 83 -23.78 -2.85 -30.47
CA ALA A 83 -24.18 -2.53 -31.85
C ALA A 83 -24.64 -3.75 -32.68
N GLN A 84 -25.40 -4.66 -32.06
CA GLN A 84 -26.32 -5.54 -32.79
C GLN A 84 -27.70 -5.47 -32.15
N LYS A 85 -28.53 -4.56 -32.66
CA LYS A 85 -29.98 -4.71 -32.72
C LYS A 85 -30.42 -4.43 -34.14
#